data_AF-A0A323V5C6-F1
#
_entry.id   AF-A0A323V5C6-F1
#
_cell.length_a   1.000
_cell.length_b   1.000
_cell.length_c   1.000
_cell.angle_alpha   90.00
_cell.angle_beta   90.00
_cell.angle_gamma   90.00
#
_symmetry.space_group_name_H-M   'P 1'
#
loop_
_entity.id
_entity.type
_entity.pdbx_description
1 polymer ?
#
loop_
_entity_poly.entity_id
_entity_poly.type
_entity_poly.pdbx_seq_one_letter_code
_entity_poly.pdbx_strand_id
1 'polypeptide(L)'
;MTRASRARRLATGAVYGGGGVGLAGAALVTLLREEARAARRRVTANRAQADPPTGNGVYGRGRGKPIVFAVLGDSSAVGLGVDAAGETPGVL
;
A
#
# COMPACT_ATOMS: atom_id res chain seq x y z
N MET A 1 -5.30 23.56 -52.15
CA MET A 1 -5.30 22.68 -50.95
C MET A 1 -6.05 21.39 -51.29
N THR A 2 -5.44 20.21 -51.14
CA THR A 2 -6.06 18.93 -51.52
C THR A 2 -6.75 18.27 -50.31
N ARG A 3 -7.72 17.37 -50.55
CA ARG A 3 -8.38 16.62 -49.45
C ARG A 3 -7.38 15.82 -48.62
N ALA A 4 -6.35 15.25 -49.28
CA ALA A 4 -5.27 14.51 -48.64
C ALA A 4 -4.48 15.36 -47.62
N SER A 5 -4.21 16.65 -47.92
CA SER A 5 -3.49 17.51 -46.98
C SER A 5 -4.32 17.90 -45.75
N ARG A 6 -5.65 17.99 -45.87
CA ARG A 6 -6.57 18.22 -44.73
C ARG A 6 -6.69 16.99 -43.84
N ALA A 7 -6.84 15.80 -44.44
CA ALA A 7 -6.89 14.54 -43.70
C ALA A 7 -5.61 14.33 -42.88
N ARG A 8 -4.44 14.62 -43.47
CA ARG A 8 -3.15 14.52 -42.77
C ARG A 8 -3.09 15.47 -41.57
N ARG A 9 -3.55 16.72 -41.71
CA ARG A 9 -3.58 17.70 -40.60
C ARG A 9 -4.52 17.32 -39.47
N LEU A 10 -5.69 16.74 -39.77
CA LEU A 10 -6.62 16.24 -38.75
C LEU A 10 -6.06 15.02 -38.02
N ALA A 11 -5.40 14.10 -38.74
CA ALA A 11 -4.72 12.97 -38.13
C ALA A 11 -3.57 13.43 -37.21
N THR A 12 -2.75 14.38 -37.67
CA THR A 12 -1.70 14.99 -36.84
C THR A 12 -2.31 15.71 -35.62
N GLY A 13 -3.39 16.46 -35.79
CA GLY A 13 -4.09 17.12 -34.68
C GLY A 13 -4.75 16.15 -33.69
N ALA A 14 -5.18 14.97 -34.14
CA ALA A 14 -5.71 13.93 -33.27
C ALA A 14 -4.61 13.22 -32.47
N VAL A 15 -3.45 12.97 -33.10
CA VAL A 15 -2.28 12.33 -32.46
C VAL A 15 -1.57 13.28 -31.49
N TYR A 16 -1.40 14.54 -31.87
CA TYR A 16 -0.67 15.54 -31.07
C TYR A 16 -1.58 16.49 -30.26
N GLY A 17 -2.91 16.37 -30.40
CA GLY A 17 -3.91 17.10 -29.62
C GLY A 17 -4.64 16.21 -28.61
N GLY A 18 -5.86 16.58 -28.24
CA GLY A 18 -6.61 15.92 -27.15
C GLY A 18 -6.88 14.42 -27.33
N GLY A 19 -6.82 13.89 -28.55
CA GLY A 19 -7.02 12.45 -28.82
C GLY A 19 -5.88 11.57 -28.32
N GLY A 20 -4.62 11.92 -28.63
CA GLY A 20 -3.43 11.19 -28.15
C GLY A 20 -3.25 11.31 -26.65
N VAL A 21 -3.45 12.51 -26.08
CA VAL A 21 -3.43 12.73 -24.62
C VAL A 21 -4.54 11.92 -23.93
N GLY A 22 -5.73 11.86 -24.53
CA GLY A 22 -6.83 11.05 -24.02
C GLY A 22 -6.53 9.55 -24.00
N LEU A 23 -5.95 9.01 -25.08
CA LEU A 23 -5.56 7.59 -25.13
C LEU A 23 -4.46 7.26 -24.13
N ALA A 24 -3.42 8.11 -24.02
CA ALA A 24 -2.36 7.94 -23.04
C ALA A 24 -2.89 8.03 -21.59
N GLY A 25 -3.79 8.99 -21.33
CA GLY A 25 -4.45 9.14 -20.04
C GLY A 25 -5.31 7.93 -19.67
N ALA A 26 -6.11 7.43 -20.61
CA ALA A 26 -6.90 6.22 -20.42
C ALA A 26 -6.02 5.00 -20.11
N ALA A 27 -4.93 4.82 -20.86
CA ALA A 27 -3.97 3.74 -20.62
C ALA A 27 -3.35 3.82 -19.22
N LEU A 28 -2.93 5.02 -18.78
CA LEU A 28 -2.40 5.23 -17.44
C LEU A 28 -3.42 4.89 -16.35
N VAL A 29 -4.66 5.39 -16.47
CA VAL A 29 -5.72 5.10 -15.50
C VAL A 29 -6.03 3.59 -15.45
N THR A 30 -6.05 2.91 -16.61
CA THR A 30 -6.25 1.46 -16.62
C THR A 30 -5.12 0.70 -15.94
N LEU A 31 -3.87 1.12 -16.15
CA LEU A 31 -2.70 0.52 -15.50
C LEU A 31 -2.78 0.67 -13.98
N LEU A 32 -2.97 1.90 -13.49
CA LEU A 32 -3.09 2.18 -12.05
C LEU A 32 -4.23 1.39 -11.39
N ARG A 33 -5.35 1.23 -12.11
CA ARG A 33 -6.49 0.45 -11.62
C ARG A 33 -6.16 -1.03 -11.49
N GLU A 34 -5.44 -1.61 -12.44
CA GLU A 34 -5.01 -3.01 -12.36
C GLU A 34 -3.95 -3.23 -11.29
N GLU A 35 -3.01 -2.30 -11.12
CA GLU A 35 -2.05 -2.33 -10.01
C GLU A 35 -2.75 -2.27 -8.65
N ALA A 36 -3.72 -1.36 -8.48
CA ALA A 36 -4.50 -1.27 -7.25
C ALA A 36 -5.31 -2.55 -6.98
N ARG A 37 -5.89 -3.17 -8.02
CA ARG A 37 -6.58 -4.46 -7.90
C ARG A 37 -5.62 -5.58 -7.49
N ALA A 38 -4.44 -5.65 -8.11
CA ALA A 38 -3.42 -6.63 -7.79
C ALA A 38 -2.91 -6.46 -6.35
N ALA A 39 -2.65 -5.22 -5.92
CA ALA A 39 -2.25 -4.90 -4.55
C ALA A 39 -3.31 -5.35 -3.54
N ARG A 40 -4.59 -5.02 -3.76
CA ARG A 40 -5.70 -5.46 -2.89
C ARG A 40 -5.80 -6.98 -2.79
N ARG A 41 -5.64 -7.69 -3.91
CA ARG A 41 -5.63 -9.16 -3.93
C ARG A 41 -4.48 -9.73 -3.10
N ARG A 42 -3.25 -9.21 -3.26
CA ARG A 42 -2.08 -9.65 -2.50
C ARG A 42 -2.23 -9.40 -1.00
N VAL A 43 -2.66 -8.20 -0.61
CA VAL A 43 -2.90 -7.86 0.81
C VAL A 43 -3.98 -8.77 1.42
N THR A 44 -5.06 -9.03 0.67
CA THR A 44 -6.15 -9.88 1.16
C THR A 44 -5.74 -11.36 1.23
N ALA A 45 -4.96 -11.85 0.28
CA ALA A 45 -4.44 -13.22 0.28
C ALA A 45 -3.44 -13.46 1.42
N ASN A 46 -2.65 -12.44 1.77
CA ASN A 46 -1.68 -12.50 2.87
C ASN A 46 -2.30 -12.24 4.26
N ARG A 47 -3.63 -12.30 4.41
CA ARG A 47 -4.29 -12.20 5.73
C ARG A 47 -3.91 -13.32 6.70
N ALA A 48 -3.35 -14.43 6.21
CA ALA A 48 -2.78 -15.49 7.04
C ALA A 48 -1.40 -15.12 7.59
N GLN A 49 -1.16 -13.86 7.93
CA GLN A 49 -0.02 -13.51 8.75
C GLN A 49 -0.29 -14.11 10.12
N ALA A 50 0.64 -14.94 10.62
CA ALA A 50 0.52 -15.53 11.94
C ALA A 50 0.20 -14.43 12.97
N ASP A 51 -0.58 -14.77 14.00
CA ASP A 51 -0.85 -13.83 15.07
C ASP A 51 0.47 -13.21 15.55
N PRO A 52 0.51 -11.88 15.76
CA PRO A 52 1.73 -11.22 16.19
C PRO A 52 2.24 -11.83 17.50
N PRO A 53 3.56 -11.85 17.72
CA PRO A 53 4.12 -12.40 18.95
C PRO A 53 3.53 -11.66 20.16
N THR A 54 3.09 -12.41 21.17
CA THR A 54 2.48 -11.82 22.36
C THR A 54 3.49 -10.95 23.10
N GLY A 55 3.15 -9.69 23.33
CA GLY A 55 3.90 -8.79 24.19
C GLY A 55 3.75 -9.10 25.69
N ASN A 56 2.95 -10.10 26.08
CA ASN A 56 2.75 -10.44 27.50
C ASN A 56 4.03 -11.07 28.09
N GLY A 57 4.57 -10.46 29.14
CA GLY A 57 5.77 -10.97 29.80
C GLY A 57 6.31 -9.98 30.84
N VAL A 58 7.39 -10.40 31.49
CA VAL A 58 8.19 -9.51 32.35
C VAL A 58 9.45 -9.17 31.58
N TYR A 59 9.65 -7.88 31.32
CA TYR A 59 10.79 -7.37 30.55
C TYR A 59 11.69 -6.50 31.42
N GLY A 60 12.95 -6.38 31.00
CA GLY A 60 13.99 -5.68 31.74
C GLY A 60 14.76 -6.58 32.73
N ARG A 61 15.74 -5.99 33.41
CA ARG A 61 16.65 -6.70 34.35
C ARG A 61 16.67 -6.07 35.76
N GLY A 62 15.68 -5.23 36.06
CA GLY A 62 15.56 -4.58 37.36
C GLY A 62 15.25 -5.57 38.48
N ARG A 63 15.76 -5.31 39.69
CA ARG A 63 15.53 -6.15 40.88
C ARG A 63 14.28 -5.76 41.68
N GLY A 64 13.59 -4.68 41.30
CA GLY A 64 12.37 -4.20 41.97
C GLY A 64 11.12 -5.00 41.59
N LYS A 65 10.00 -4.71 42.26
CA LYS A 65 8.69 -5.27 41.90
C LYS A 65 8.33 -4.83 40.47
N PRO A 66 7.97 -5.76 39.56
CA PRO A 66 7.54 -5.40 38.21
C PRO A 66 6.34 -4.45 38.23
N ILE A 67 6.35 -3.49 37.31
CA ILE A 67 5.20 -2.61 37.05
C ILE A 67 4.34 -3.30 36.00
N VAL A 68 3.02 -3.32 36.22
CA VAL A 68 2.06 -3.83 35.24
C VAL A 68 1.57 -2.66 34.41
N PHE A 69 1.79 -2.74 33.09
CA PHE A 69 1.34 -1.75 32.13
C PHE A 69 0.37 -2.38 31.15
N ALA A 70 -0.64 -1.61 30.72
CA ALA A 70 -1.56 -2.01 29.67
C ALA A 70 -1.39 -1.06 28.48
N VAL A 71 -1.15 -1.61 27.30
CA VAL A 71 -1.08 -0.85 26.06
C VAL A 71 -2.41 -1.02 25.34
N LEU A 72 -3.11 0.10 25.13
CA LEU A 72 -4.34 0.16 24.35
C LEU A 72 -4.06 0.85 23.03
N GLY A 73 -4.48 0.24 21.93
CA GLY A 73 -4.37 0.82 20.60
C GLY A 73 -4.98 -0.08 19.53
N ASP A 74 -4.52 0.07 18.30
CA ASP A 74 -4.95 -0.71 17.15
C ASP A 74 -4.01 -1.89 16.85
N SER A 75 -4.00 -2.37 15.61
CA SER A 75 -3.09 -3.42 15.15
C SER A 75 -1.61 -3.14 15.44
N SER A 76 -1.21 -1.87 15.52
CA SER A 76 0.17 -1.46 15.82
C SER A 76 0.51 -1.74 17.30
N ALA A 77 -0.45 -1.53 18.20
CA ALA A 77 -0.26 -1.76 19.64
C ALA A 77 -0.08 -3.25 19.97
N VAL A 78 -0.72 -4.14 19.20
CA VAL A 78 -0.54 -5.59 19.35
C VAL A 78 0.72 -6.12 18.67
N GLY A 79 1.52 -5.26 18.02
CA GLY A 79 2.75 -5.66 17.35
C GLY A 79 2.55 -6.27 15.97
N LEU A 80 1.51 -5.85 15.22
CA LEU A 80 1.35 -6.35 13.85
C LEU A 80 2.56 -5.97 12.98
N GLY A 81 3.21 -6.98 12.40
CA GLY A 81 4.36 -6.82 11.51
C GLY A 81 5.72 -6.88 12.19
N VAL A 82 5.77 -7.18 13.49
CA VAL A 82 7.03 -7.48 14.20
C VAL A 82 7.32 -8.98 14.21
N ASP A 83 8.60 -9.34 14.31
CA ASP A 83 9.05 -10.73 14.32
C ASP A 83 9.23 -11.26 15.76
N ALA A 84 9.50 -10.38 16.72
CA ALA A 84 9.73 -10.73 18.12
C ALA A 84 8.88 -9.91 19.10
N ALA A 85 8.50 -10.53 20.23
CA ALA A 85 7.75 -9.87 21.30
C ALA A 85 8.45 -8.59 21.83
N GLY A 86 9.79 -8.58 21.79
CA GLY A 86 10.64 -7.46 22.19
C GLY A 86 10.54 -6.21 21.32
N GLU A 87 9.91 -6.32 20.16
CA GLU A 87 9.74 -5.22 19.20
C GLU A 87 8.33 -4.61 19.30
N THR A 88 7.46 -5.19 20.13
CA THR A 88 6.10 -4.66 20.34
C THR A 88 6.16 -3.37 21.15
N PRO A 89 5.30 -2.36 20.89
CA PRO A 89 5.34 -1.10 21.63
C PRO A 89 5.18 -1.22 23.15
N GLY A 90 4.58 -2.32 23.63
CA GLY A 90 4.45 -2.61 25.07
C GLY A 90 5.70 -3.20 25.72
N VAL A 91 6.70 -3.51 24.91
CA VAL A 91 7.98 -4.06 25.32
C VAL A 91 9.07 -3.10 24.87
N LEU A 92 9.44 -2.18 25.76
CA LEU A 92 10.52 -1.20 25.57
C LEU A 92 11.67 -1.49 26.55
#